data_AF-A0A6I8VJ86-F1
#
_entry.id   AF-A0A6I8VJ86-F1
#
_cell.length_a   1.000
_cell.length_b   1.000
_cell.length_c   1.000
_cell.angle_alpha   90.00
_cell.angle_beta   90.00
_cell.angle_gamma   90.00
#
_symmetry.space_group_name_H-M   'P 1'
#
loop_
_entity.id
_entity.type
_entity.pdbx_description
1 polymer ?
#
loop_
_entity_poly.entity_id
_entity_poly.type
_entity_poly.pdbx_seq_one_letter_code
_entity_poly.pdbx_strand_id
1 'polypeptide(L)'
;MGVMWLQFIAILLFLPHQSREQEINFTLPEQLALFLDRIGDVHRLQAISIVNSRDSISPDYLDGLHQQLRANASMHFQLLPQMTATDVDVHVCFSALQDEDTLYVVFARHSRDPVIQLQAKRARGRRYSKTLFLLKEHESLPVLGEFFKLLWQLQFRSALVVTAQRWAYQMDPYPKMKIKRMKEVSSYDLEEIFPKPNRKNFNGYELHLAVQLDIPNSFWSRDPRNQQLRLDGAGGKIINELMAKLNVTLKVHPLLVNGSRWLNMPAIIDLIASNRMELSPHLCDTLQASTEVDYSYPVRLASRCFMIPLDNQISRTLYVLLPFQWSVWLSVLLILLVLHFFGVRWLVPDSQLWALIGVPGWRLSRSHHHSVLNTVTCYLVLFGVCLIYQLYSTKLTSFLTVTLSHKLPSSLDEILRLPFPILALPLDVELIVGTFGHAEEFRRMFSVTDAQTFATRRINMDTGYIYPISSFRWFFYSVQQRYLKTKRFYFSSLCHGTFAAQFQLRIDSHFKDPLHRFALHVQEAGLLLVWMKESYQSARLGGYIQEFTSAEEFLDDIRPLAFNLLAPAFSLFMCGLLVSLVVFLVEIRPPSCARRSSRNSSSH
;
A
#
# COMPACT_ATOMS: atom_id res chain seq x y z
N MET A 1 -54.01 21.09 69.50
CA MET A 1 -53.02 20.34 68.68
C MET A 1 -52.51 21.09 67.44
N GLY A 2 -52.92 22.35 67.16
CA GLY A 2 -52.46 23.08 65.96
C GLY A 2 -51.25 24.01 66.13
N VAL A 3 -50.86 24.35 67.36
CA VAL A 3 -49.82 25.38 67.61
C VAL A 3 -48.39 24.80 67.63
N MET A 4 -48.23 23.52 68.01
CA MET A 4 -46.91 22.86 68.02
C MET A 4 -46.37 22.52 66.62
N TRP A 5 -47.24 22.29 65.63
CA TRP A 5 -46.81 21.97 64.27
C TRP A 5 -46.27 23.18 63.51
N LEU A 6 -46.84 24.36 63.75
CA LEU A 6 -46.37 25.62 63.13
C LEU A 6 -44.99 26.05 63.68
N GLN A 7 -44.72 25.80 64.96
CA GLN A 7 -43.39 26.06 65.54
C GLN A 7 -42.32 25.10 65.01
N PHE A 8 -42.66 23.84 64.75
CA PHE A 8 -41.72 22.88 64.15
C PHE A 8 -41.37 23.21 62.70
N ILE A 9 -42.33 23.69 61.90
CA ILE A 9 -42.10 24.10 60.51
C ILE A 9 -41.29 25.41 60.46
N ALA A 10 -41.52 26.35 61.38
CA ALA A 10 -40.73 27.57 61.48
C ALA A 10 -39.27 27.30 61.87
N ILE A 11 -39.02 26.34 62.78
CA ILE A 11 -37.66 25.95 63.18
C ILE A 11 -36.92 25.21 62.05
N LEU A 12 -37.63 24.43 61.22
CA LEU A 12 -37.07 23.80 60.02
C LEU A 12 -36.76 24.79 58.89
N LEU A 13 -37.48 25.91 58.79
CA LEU A 13 -37.24 26.96 57.80
C LEU A 13 -36.15 27.97 58.21
N PHE A 14 -35.83 28.08 59.51
CA PHE A 14 -34.78 28.97 60.04
C PHE A 14 -33.50 28.25 60.46
N LEU A 15 -33.41 26.93 60.29
CA LEU A 15 -32.11 26.27 60.25
C LEU A 15 -31.33 26.86 59.08
N PRO A 16 -30.17 27.50 59.31
CA PRO A 16 -29.35 27.92 58.20
C PRO A 16 -28.99 26.64 57.46
N HIS A 17 -29.56 26.46 56.27
CA HIS A 17 -29.04 25.52 55.31
C HIS A 17 -27.70 26.09 54.85
N GLN A 18 -26.70 26.04 55.74
CA GLN A 18 -25.30 26.05 55.40
C GLN A 18 -25.05 24.72 54.71
N SER A 19 -25.50 24.60 53.45
CA SER A 19 -24.75 23.85 52.45
C SER A 19 -23.39 24.55 52.36
N ARG A 20 -22.51 24.19 53.30
CA ARG A 20 -21.15 24.68 53.41
C ARG A 20 -20.51 24.43 52.06
N GLU A 21 -20.30 25.51 51.31
CA GLU A 21 -19.54 25.57 50.07
C GLU A 21 -18.22 24.82 50.31
N GLN A 22 -18.14 23.56 49.90
CA GLN A 22 -16.91 22.79 49.98
C GLN A 22 -16.09 23.13 48.73
N GLU A 23 -15.42 24.29 48.77
CA GLU A 23 -14.27 24.53 47.92
C GLU A 23 -13.29 23.37 48.09
N ILE A 24 -12.75 22.84 46.99
CA ILE A 24 -11.67 21.86 47.07
C ILE A 24 -10.53 22.48 47.87
N ASN A 25 -10.12 21.78 48.91
CA ASN A 25 -8.91 22.11 49.63
C ASN A 25 -8.09 20.81 49.70
N PHE A 26 -6.97 20.77 48.99
CA PHE A 26 -6.05 19.63 49.04
C PHE A 26 -4.90 19.88 50.03
N THR A 27 -5.08 20.77 51.02
CA THR A 27 -4.08 21.00 52.07
C THR A 27 -3.90 19.80 52.98
N LEU A 28 -4.91 18.93 53.12
CA LEU A 28 -4.84 17.69 53.88
C LEU A 28 -4.72 16.49 52.91
N PRO A 29 -3.82 15.52 53.18
CA PRO A 29 -3.62 14.37 52.31
C PRO A 29 -4.87 13.47 52.23
N GLU A 30 -5.66 13.40 53.30
CA GLU A 30 -6.92 12.63 53.35
C GLU A 30 -7.95 13.13 52.32
N GLN A 31 -8.07 14.44 52.14
CA GLN A 31 -9.02 15.04 51.19
C GLN A 31 -8.66 14.73 49.74
N LEU A 32 -7.35 14.73 49.43
CA LEU A 32 -6.85 14.33 48.13
C LEU A 32 -7.02 12.82 47.91
N ALA A 33 -6.72 11.98 48.91
CA ALA A 33 -6.92 10.53 48.82
C ALA A 33 -8.37 10.16 48.50
N LEU A 34 -9.34 10.74 49.24
CA LEU A 34 -10.78 10.55 49.02
C LEU A 34 -11.25 11.05 47.65
N PHE A 35 -10.60 12.08 47.10
CA PHE A 35 -10.89 12.57 45.76
C PHE A 35 -10.35 11.60 44.70
N LEU A 36 -9.09 11.16 44.83
CA LEU A 36 -8.45 10.24 43.90
C LEU A 36 -9.14 8.88 43.87
N ASP A 37 -9.59 8.37 45.01
CA ASP A 37 -10.33 7.11 45.11
C ASP A 37 -11.68 7.18 44.37
N ARG A 38 -12.45 8.25 44.59
CA ARG A 38 -13.71 8.49 43.87
C ARG A 38 -13.51 8.59 42.36
N ILE A 39 -12.43 9.26 41.91
CA ILE A 39 -12.08 9.32 40.49
C ILE A 39 -11.70 7.93 39.97
N GLY A 40 -10.94 7.17 40.76
CA GLY A 40 -10.58 5.79 40.45
C GLY A 40 -11.83 4.96 40.16
N ASP A 41 -12.77 4.94 41.11
CA ASP A 41 -14.02 4.17 41.03
C ASP A 41 -14.86 4.56 39.79
N VAL A 42 -15.16 5.85 39.64
CA VAL A 42 -16.01 6.35 38.54
C VAL A 42 -15.40 6.05 37.17
N HIS A 43 -14.08 6.23 37.01
CA HIS A 43 -13.40 5.99 35.74
C HIS A 43 -12.85 4.56 35.61
N ARG A 44 -13.12 3.68 36.59
CA ARG A 44 -12.63 2.29 36.66
C ARG A 44 -11.11 2.14 36.47
N LEU A 45 -10.34 3.07 37.04
CA LEU A 45 -8.87 3.11 36.92
C LEU A 45 -8.24 2.12 37.91
N GLN A 46 -7.39 1.21 37.43
CA GLN A 46 -6.82 0.13 38.26
C GLN A 46 -5.45 0.48 38.86
N ALA A 47 -4.80 1.51 38.31
CA ALA A 47 -3.47 1.94 38.70
C ALA A 47 -3.42 3.45 38.95
N ILE A 48 -2.51 3.86 39.84
CA ILE A 48 -2.21 5.27 40.11
C ILE A 48 -0.69 5.48 40.08
N SER A 49 -0.26 6.62 39.54
CA SER A 49 1.14 7.01 39.45
C SER A 49 1.31 8.41 40.03
N ILE A 50 2.21 8.57 40.99
CA ILE A 50 2.47 9.86 41.66
C ILE A 50 3.88 10.32 41.31
N VAL A 51 4.01 11.52 40.74
CA VAL A 51 5.29 12.11 40.35
C VAL A 51 5.42 13.47 41.02
N ASN A 52 6.58 13.77 41.59
CA ASN A 52 6.81 15.02 42.31
C ASN A 52 8.18 15.63 41.99
N SER A 53 8.24 16.95 41.96
CA SER A 53 9.50 17.70 41.88
C SER A 53 10.07 17.92 43.28
N ARG A 54 11.38 18.13 43.41
CA ARG A 54 11.97 18.54 44.70
C ARG A 54 11.31 19.84 45.17
N ASP A 55 10.95 19.91 46.44
CA ASP A 55 10.28 21.05 47.09
C ASP A 55 8.84 21.37 46.61
N SER A 56 8.25 20.57 45.71
CA SER A 56 6.85 20.76 45.28
C SER A 56 5.85 20.39 46.38
N ILE A 57 6.17 19.39 47.20
CA ILE A 57 5.33 18.89 48.31
C ILE A 57 6.23 18.32 49.42
N SER A 58 5.78 18.37 50.69
CA SER A 58 6.53 17.81 51.82
C SER A 58 6.51 16.27 51.80
N PRO A 59 7.59 15.61 52.25
CA PRO A 59 7.63 14.15 52.40
C PRO A 59 6.49 13.62 53.28
N ASP A 60 6.26 14.27 54.42
CA ASP A 60 5.19 13.89 55.36
C ASP A 60 3.79 13.88 54.72
N TYR A 61 3.54 14.80 53.78
CA TYR A 61 2.27 14.85 53.06
C TYR A 61 2.14 13.67 52.10
N LEU A 62 3.22 13.31 51.38
CA LEU A 62 3.22 12.15 50.49
C LEU A 62 3.05 10.85 51.27
N ASP A 63 3.75 10.69 52.39
CA ASP A 63 3.63 9.51 53.26
C ASP A 63 2.20 9.39 53.81
N GLY A 64 1.61 10.51 54.26
CA GLY A 64 0.21 10.56 54.66
C GLY A 64 -0.75 10.20 53.53
N LEU A 65 -0.52 10.70 52.31
CA LEU A 65 -1.34 10.38 51.12
C LEU A 65 -1.25 8.89 50.79
N HIS A 66 -0.05 8.31 50.82
CA HIS A 66 0.17 6.87 50.61
C HIS A 66 -0.51 6.02 51.68
N GLN A 67 -0.42 6.43 52.96
CA GLN A 67 -1.09 5.73 54.04
C GLN A 67 -2.62 5.74 53.86
N GLN A 68 -3.20 6.88 53.48
CA GLN A 68 -4.65 7.00 53.26
C GLN A 68 -5.12 6.20 52.04
N LEU A 69 -4.37 6.23 50.93
CA LEU A 69 -4.67 5.41 49.75
C LEU A 69 -4.59 3.90 50.05
N ARG A 70 -3.71 3.47 50.96
CA ARG A 70 -3.60 2.07 51.42
C ARG A 70 -4.68 1.67 52.41
N ALA A 71 -5.06 2.58 53.31
CA ALA A 71 -6.05 2.32 54.35
C ALA A 71 -7.48 2.29 53.80
N ASN A 72 -7.68 2.71 52.55
CA ASN A 72 -9.01 2.81 51.98
C ASN A 72 -9.61 1.43 51.67
N ALA A 73 -10.88 1.26 52.04
CA ALA A 73 -11.58 -0.03 52.00
C ALA A 73 -12.01 -0.46 50.59
N SER A 74 -12.00 0.46 49.62
CA SER A 74 -12.41 0.21 48.23
C SER A 74 -11.47 -0.76 47.49
N MET A 75 -10.19 -0.84 47.89
CA MET A 75 -9.12 -1.61 47.22
C MET A 75 -9.06 -1.42 45.69
N HIS A 76 -9.54 -0.28 45.18
CA HIS A 76 -9.77 -0.07 43.76
C HIS A 76 -8.48 0.04 42.95
N PHE A 77 -7.49 0.74 43.51
CA PHE A 77 -6.12 0.73 42.99
C PHE A 77 -5.40 -0.55 43.44
N GLN A 78 -5.63 -1.66 42.74
CA GLN A 78 -4.98 -2.95 43.01
C GLN A 78 -3.44 -2.84 42.90
N LEU A 79 -2.97 -1.95 42.02
CA LEU A 79 -1.58 -1.55 41.91
C LEU A 79 -1.43 -0.17 42.59
N LEU A 80 -1.28 -0.19 43.91
CA LEU A 80 -0.85 0.96 44.72
C LEU A 80 0.37 1.63 44.06
N PRO A 81 0.56 2.95 44.19
CA PRO A 81 1.46 3.71 43.33
C PRO A 81 2.84 3.07 43.26
N GLN A 82 3.16 2.51 42.07
CA GLN A 82 4.37 1.71 41.89
C GLN A 82 5.64 2.57 41.87
N MET A 83 5.54 3.91 41.85
CA MET A 83 6.69 4.80 41.92
C MET A 83 6.36 6.25 42.30
N THR A 84 7.11 6.78 43.27
CA THR A 84 7.34 8.21 43.52
C THR A 84 8.66 8.59 42.87
N ALA A 85 8.60 9.07 41.63
CA ALA A 85 9.82 9.45 40.93
C ALA A 85 10.10 10.95 41.10
N THR A 86 11.30 11.25 41.58
CA THR A 86 11.81 12.63 41.72
C THR A 86 12.49 13.09 40.43
N ASP A 87 12.77 14.39 40.33
CA ASP A 87 13.52 15.01 39.23
C ASP A 87 14.98 14.52 39.12
N VAL A 88 15.48 13.77 40.13
CA VAL A 88 16.85 13.24 40.22
C VAL A 88 16.95 11.80 39.68
N ASP A 89 15.89 10.99 39.81
CA ASP A 89 15.87 9.59 39.36
C ASP A 89 15.38 9.46 37.90
N VAL A 90 16.25 9.82 36.96
CA VAL A 90 15.99 9.73 35.51
C VAL A 90 15.91 8.28 35.04
N HIS A 91 16.57 7.35 35.73
CA HIS A 91 16.71 5.94 35.32
C HIS A 91 15.50 5.06 35.63
N VAL A 92 14.56 5.60 36.40
CA VAL A 92 13.29 4.96 36.63
C VAL A 92 12.39 5.18 35.41
N CYS A 93 12.47 4.26 34.46
CA CYS A 93 11.40 4.06 33.48
C CYS A 93 10.22 3.42 34.20
N PHE A 94 8.98 3.80 33.84
CA PHE A 94 7.89 2.86 34.06
C PHE A 94 8.33 1.55 33.43
N SER A 95 8.27 0.47 34.21
CA SER A 95 8.36 -0.86 33.64
C SER A 95 7.36 -0.92 32.48
N ALA A 96 7.74 -1.61 31.40
CA ALA A 96 6.91 -1.82 30.22
C ALA A 96 5.65 -2.69 30.52
N LEU A 97 5.04 -2.56 31.72
CA LEU A 97 4.30 -3.61 32.42
C LEU A 97 3.01 -3.12 33.11
N GLN A 98 2.35 -2.09 32.62
CA GLN A 98 0.94 -1.89 33.00
C GLN A 98 0.13 -1.54 31.76
N ASP A 99 -0.57 -2.50 31.16
CA ASP A 99 -1.58 -2.24 30.12
C ASP A 99 -2.85 -1.56 30.68
N GLU A 100 -2.87 -1.26 31.98
CA GLU A 100 -4.02 -0.78 32.72
C GLU A 100 -4.25 0.75 32.64
N ASP A 101 -5.51 1.13 32.69
CA ASP A 101 -5.93 2.53 32.76
C ASP A 101 -5.44 3.16 34.08
N THR A 102 -4.47 4.08 33.95
CA THR A 102 -3.73 4.67 35.08
C THR A 102 -4.12 6.13 35.32
N LEU A 103 -4.30 6.52 36.58
CA LEU A 103 -4.42 7.91 37.01
C LEU A 103 -3.02 8.51 37.27
N TYR A 104 -2.66 9.58 36.57
CA TYR A 104 -1.40 10.28 36.80
C TYR A 104 -1.62 11.49 37.72
N VAL A 105 -0.86 11.59 38.81
CA VAL A 105 -0.85 12.73 39.74
C VAL A 105 0.54 13.34 39.73
N VAL A 106 0.64 14.63 39.37
CA VAL A 106 1.91 15.33 39.19
C VAL A 106 1.96 16.54 40.10
N PHE A 107 2.87 16.52 41.07
CA PHE A 107 3.19 17.67 41.92
C PHE A 107 4.32 18.48 41.29
N ALA A 108 4.05 19.75 40.98
CA ALA A 108 5.03 20.68 40.41
C ALA A 108 5.11 21.96 41.24
N ARG A 109 6.28 22.59 41.27
CA ARG A 109 6.48 23.87 41.96
C ARG A 109 5.68 24.99 41.29
N HIS A 110 5.84 25.10 39.98
CA HIS A 110 5.22 26.12 39.13
C HIS A 110 4.94 25.56 37.72
N SER A 111 4.28 26.34 36.88
CA SER A 111 3.86 25.99 35.51
C SER A 111 5.00 25.58 34.54
N ARG A 112 6.26 25.85 34.89
CA ARG A 112 7.46 25.59 34.06
C ARG A 112 8.42 24.57 34.68
N ASP A 113 7.95 23.81 35.66
CA ASP A 113 8.77 22.82 36.35
C ASP A 113 9.24 21.71 35.39
N PRO A 114 10.53 21.31 35.39
CA PRO A 114 11.04 20.23 34.56
C PRO A 114 10.30 18.89 34.73
N VAL A 115 9.64 18.67 35.88
CA VAL A 115 8.85 17.45 36.13
C VAL A 115 7.74 17.25 35.10
N ILE A 116 7.21 18.32 34.51
CA ILE A 116 6.16 18.26 33.48
C ILE A 116 6.69 17.58 32.20
N GLN A 117 7.90 17.94 31.76
CA GLN A 117 8.53 17.32 30.59
C GLN A 117 8.94 15.87 30.87
N LEU A 118 9.42 15.60 32.09
CA LEU A 118 9.74 14.24 32.53
C LEU A 118 8.48 13.36 32.49
N GLN A 119 7.37 13.85 33.02
CA GLN A 119 6.09 13.13 32.97
C GLN A 119 5.61 12.95 31.53
N ALA A 120 5.77 13.94 30.65
CA ALA A 120 5.41 13.78 29.25
C ALA A 120 6.22 12.66 28.59
N LYS A 121 7.54 12.61 28.80
CA LYS A 121 8.39 11.53 28.26
C LYS A 121 7.98 10.17 28.80
N ARG A 122 7.62 10.07 30.08
CA ARG A 122 7.21 8.83 30.75
C ARG A 122 5.84 8.34 30.31
N ALA A 123 4.85 9.22 30.24
CA ALA A 123 3.47 8.89 29.84
C ALA A 123 3.30 8.77 28.31
N ARG A 124 4.38 8.66 27.54
CA ARG A 124 4.34 8.57 26.07
C ARG A 124 3.45 7.41 25.63
N GLY A 125 2.49 7.67 24.74
CA GLY A 125 1.52 6.68 24.28
C GLY A 125 0.30 6.52 25.21
N ARG A 126 0.26 7.26 26.33
CA ARG A 126 -0.79 7.21 27.36
C ARG A 126 -1.20 8.60 27.86
N ARG A 127 -0.87 9.67 27.15
CA ARG A 127 -1.19 11.06 27.58
C ARG A 127 -2.68 11.41 27.44
N TYR A 128 -3.48 10.45 26.96
CA TYR A 128 -4.93 10.51 26.97
C TYR A 128 -5.56 10.11 28.30
N SER A 129 -4.80 9.42 29.17
CA SER A 129 -5.25 9.04 30.51
C SER A 129 -5.44 10.26 31.40
N LYS A 130 -6.25 10.09 32.46
CA LYS A 130 -6.58 11.15 33.40
C LYS A 130 -5.30 11.62 34.10
N THR A 131 -4.99 12.91 33.98
CA THR A 131 -3.77 13.48 34.57
C THR A 131 -4.12 14.71 35.41
N LEU A 132 -3.76 14.66 36.69
CA LEU A 132 -3.93 15.74 37.65
C LEU A 132 -2.60 16.46 37.87
N PHE A 133 -2.51 17.73 37.47
CA PHE A 133 -1.37 18.59 37.75
C PHE A 133 -1.66 19.47 38.96
N LEU A 134 -0.92 19.27 40.05
CA LEU A 134 -1.01 20.03 41.29
C LEU A 134 0.16 21.02 41.33
N LEU A 135 -0.13 22.31 41.11
CA LEU A 135 0.85 23.39 41.19
C LEU A 135 0.86 23.97 42.61
N LYS A 136 2.05 24.03 43.24
CA LYS A 136 2.22 24.57 44.58
C LYS A 136 1.88 26.07 44.65
N GLU A 137 2.36 26.84 43.67
CA GLU A 137 2.16 28.28 43.62
C GLU A 137 0.81 28.68 43.00
N HIS A 138 0.27 29.84 43.42
CA HIS A 138 -0.86 30.45 42.73
C HIS A 138 -0.36 31.16 41.47
N GLU A 139 -0.74 30.61 40.31
CA GLU A 139 -0.35 31.15 39.02
C GLU A 139 -1.42 32.10 38.48
N SER A 140 -0.99 33.22 37.90
CA SER A 140 -1.91 34.15 37.24
C SER A 140 -2.54 33.52 35.99
N LEU A 141 -3.74 33.98 35.61
CA LEU A 141 -4.46 33.48 34.44
C LEU A 141 -3.64 33.47 33.12
N PRO A 142 -2.82 34.48 32.77
CA PRO A 142 -2.00 34.42 31.56
C PRO A 142 -0.92 33.34 31.63
N VAL A 143 -0.29 33.14 32.79
CA VAL A 143 0.72 32.08 32.97
C VAL A 143 0.08 30.70 32.89
N LEU A 144 -1.12 30.53 33.45
CA LEU A 144 -1.93 29.33 33.26
C LEU A 144 -2.29 29.10 31.78
N GLY A 145 -2.54 30.17 31.02
CA GLY A 145 -2.78 30.06 29.59
C GLY A 145 -1.59 29.50 28.82
N GLU A 146 -0.38 29.96 29.11
CA GLU A 146 0.84 29.39 28.55
C GLU A 146 1.07 27.95 29.02
N PHE A 147 0.71 27.62 30.27
CA PHE A 147 0.80 26.27 30.78
C PHE A 147 -0.15 25.30 30.05
N PHE A 148 -1.41 25.68 29.86
CA PHE A 148 -2.35 24.86 29.08
C PHE A 148 -1.93 24.72 27.62
N LYS A 149 -1.30 25.75 27.02
CA LYS A 149 -0.70 25.65 25.67
C LYS A 149 0.39 24.58 25.66
N LEU A 150 1.26 24.58 26.67
CA LEU A 150 2.30 23.56 26.82
C LEU A 150 1.70 22.16 27.00
N LEU A 151 0.70 21.99 27.86
CA LEU A 151 0.02 20.69 28.06
C LEU A 151 -0.63 20.18 26.77
N TRP A 152 -1.27 21.07 26.01
CA TRP A 152 -1.85 20.74 24.71
C TRP A 152 -0.77 20.35 23.69
N GLN A 153 0.35 21.09 23.65
CA GLN A 153 1.51 20.71 22.84
C GLN A 153 2.07 19.35 23.28
N LEU A 154 2.12 19.04 24.57
CA LEU A 154 2.56 17.72 25.02
C LEU A 154 1.52 16.61 24.79
N GLN A 155 0.33 16.94 24.28
CA GLN A 155 -0.80 16.03 24.00
C GLN A 155 -1.45 15.44 25.26
N PHE A 156 -1.42 16.15 26.39
CA PHE A 156 -2.22 15.78 27.57
C PHE A 156 -3.69 16.11 27.36
N ARG A 157 -4.46 15.18 26.80
CA ARG A 157 -5.86 15.41 26.37
C ARG A 157 -6.86 15.50 27.52
N SER A 158 -6.56 14.83 28.64
CA SER A 158 -7.45 14.71 29.80
C SER A 158 -6.77 15.25 31.07
N ALA A 159 -6.31 16.50 31.01
CA ALA A 159 -5.62 17.17 32.09
C ALA A 159 -6.58 18.00 32.97
N LEU A 160 -6.42 17.89 34.29
CA LEU A 160 -6.98 18.79 35.29
C LEU A 160 -5.83 19.51 36.00
N VAL A 161 -5.86 20.84 36.07
CA VAL A 161 -4.81 21.64 36.72
C VAL A 161 -5.37 22.26 37.98
N VAL A 162 -4.71 22.08 39.11
CA VAL A 162 -5.10 22.68 40.39
C VAL A 162 -3.97 23.56 40.89
N THR A 163 -4.26 24.83 41.17
CA THR A 163 -3.26 25.78 41.69
C THR A 163 -3.47 26.04 43.17
N ALA A 164 -2.36 26.18 43.90
CA ALA A 164 -2.31 26.40 45.34
C ALA A 164 -3.24 25.45 46.14
N GLN A 165 -3.38 24.20 45.66
CA GLN A 165 -4.23 23.16 46.25
C GLN A 165 -5.72 23.52 46.38
N ARG A 166 -6.20 24.57 45.71
CA ARG A 166 -7.59 25.07 45.85
C ARG A 166 -8.32 25.26 44.53
N TRP A 167 -7.68 25.89 43.55
CA TRP A 167 -8.38 26.33 42.35
C TRP A 167 -8.17 25.36 41.20
N ALA A 168 -9.25 24.67 40.79
CA ALA A 168 -9.23 23.75 39.67
C ALA A 168 -9.57 24.43 38.34
N TYR A 169 -8.81 24.08 37.31
CA TYR A 169 -8.92 24.59 35.95
C TYR A 169 -8.92 23.43 34.96
N GLN A 170 -9.77 23.58 33.95
CA GLN A 170 -9.93 22.65 32.84
C GLN A 170 -9.69 23.40 31.52
N MET A 171 -9.15 22.71 30.52
CA MET A 171 -9.09 23.25 29.15
C MET A 171 -10.20 22.70 28.26
N ASP A 172 -10.68 23.56 27.36
CA ASP A 172 -11.46 23.20 26.18
C ASP A 172 -10.65 23.60 24.93
N PRO A 173 -10.01 22.64 24.22
CA PRO A 173 -9.06 22.97 23.16
C PRO A 173 -9.72 23.46 21.86
N TYR A 174 -11.03 23.24 21.67
CA TYR A 174 -11.70 23.44 20.37
C TYR A 174 -12.75 24.57 20.37
N PRO A 175 -12.93 25.30 19.25
CA PRO A 175 -12.04 25.36 18.08
C PRO A 175 -10.75 26.15 18.36
N LYS A 176 -10.75 26.97 19.41
CA LYS A 176 -9.58 27.65 19.97
C LYS A 176 -9.56 27.37 21.46
N MET A 177 -8.37 27.22 22.02
CA MET A 177 -8.23 26.84 23.42
C MET A 177 -8.82 27.88 24.38
N LYS A 178 -9.71 27.42 25.26
CA LYS A 178 -10.33 28.18 26.33
C LYS A 178 -10.04 27.51 27.67
N ILE A 179 -9.84 28.32 28.71
CA ILE A 179 -9.61 27.84 30.07
C ILE A 179 -10.88 28.09 30.87
N LYS A 180 -11.40 27.05 31.50
CA LYS A 180 -12.58 27.11 32.37
C LYS A 180 -12.12 26.91 33.81
N ARG A 181 -12.34 27.94 34.65
CA ARG A 181 -12.22 27.79 36.10
C ARG A 181 -13.44 27.08 36.63
N MET A 182 -13.22 26.05 37.44
CA MET A 182 -14.30 25.34 38.13
C MET A 182 -14.57 26.05 39.46
N LYS A 183 -15.79 26.59 39.62
CA LYS A 183 -16.15 27.39 40.80
C LYS A 183 -16.56 26.52 42.01
N GLU A 184 -16.96 25.28 41.77
CA GLU A 184 -17.25 24.25 42.79
C GLU A 184 -17.04 22.89 42.10
N VAL A 185 -16.07 22.07 42.49
CA VAL A 185 -15.84 20.79 41.80
C VAL A 185 -16.77 19.68 42.29
N SER A 186 -17.28 19.80 43.52
CA SER A 186 -18.24 18.87 44.12
C SER A 186 -19.62 18.89 43.45
N SER A 187 -19.97 19.97 42.74
CA SER A 187 -21.22 20.08 41.98
C SER A 187 -21.09 19.60 40.53
N TYR A 188 -19.87 19.28 40.06
CA TYR A 188 -19.66 18.63 38.78
C TYR A 188 -19.80 17.12 38.93
N ASP A 189 -20.36 16.49 37.91
CA ASP A 189 -20.26 15.05 37.77
C ASP A 189 -18.77 14.65 37.65
N LEU A 190 -18.35 13.66 38.43
CA LEU A 190 -16.99 13.14 38.47
C LEU A 190 -16.55 12.63 37.09
N GLU A 191 -17.50 12.22 36.24
CA GLU A 191 -17.24 11.86 34.84
C GLU A 191 -16.79 13.05 33.97
N GLU A 192 -17.21 14.28 34.30
CA GLU A 192 -17.01 15.47 33.49
C GLU A 192 -15.85 16.37 33.94
N ILE A 193 -15.33 16.15 35.15
CA ILE A 193 -14.20 16.90 35.72
C ILE A 193 -13.00 16.90 34.77
N PHE A 194 -12.71 15.75 34.18
CA PHE A 194 -11.65 15.62 33.19
C PHE A 194 -12.21 15.74 31.78
N PRO A 195 -11.57 16.52 30.88
CA PRO A 195 -11.99 16.59 29.48
C PRO A 195 -12.09 15.19 28.85
N LYS A 196 -13.20 14.92 28.15
CA LYS A 196 -13.35 13.67 27.40
C LYS A 196 -12.29 13.62 26.28
N PRO A 197 -11.40 12.60 26.25
CA PRO A 197 -10.28 12.57 25.30
C PRO A 197 -10.74 12.38 23.85
N ASN A 198 -11.90 11.74 23.64
CA ASN A 198 -12.49 11.47 22.33
C ASN A 198 -13.83 12.21 22.18
N ARG A 199 -13.81 13.34 21.48
CA ARG A 199 -15.03 14.10 21.14
C ARG A 199 -15.59 13.67 19.80
N LYS A 200 -16.91 13.78 19.66
CA LYS A 200 -17.62 13.56 18.38
C LYS A 200 -17.61 14.80 17.48
N ASN A 201 -17.41 15.99 18.04
CA ASN A 201 -17.48 17.28 17.35
C ASN A 201 -16.35 18.21 17.84
N PHE A 202 -15.62 18.79 16.89
CA PHE A 202 -14.46 19.66 17.09
C PHE A 202 -14.79 21.14 16.81
N ASN A 203 -16.08 21.47 16.64
CA ASN A 203 -16.61 22.83 16.55
C ASN A 203 -15.93 23.72 15.49
N GLY A 204 -15.49 23.14 14.37
CA GLY A 204 -14.83 23.86 13.28
C GLY A 204 -13.33 24.06 13.46
N TYR A 205 -12.65 23.26 14.30
CA TYR A 205 -11.19 23.27 14.46
C TYR A 205 -10.48 23.32 13.10
N GLU A 206 -9.49 24.19 12.95
CA GLU A 206 -8.75 24.33 11.69
C GLU A 206 -7.52 23.43 11.68
N LEU A 207 -7.53 22.41 10.82
CA LEU A 207 -6.40 21.51 10.64
C LEU A 207 -5.63 21.89 9.37
N HIS A 208 -4.37 22.29 9.56
CA HIS A 208 -3.45 22.59 8.46
C HIS A 208 -2.76 21.31 7.99
N LEU A 209 -3.04 20.90 6.75
CA LEU A 209 -2.46 19.71 6.14
C LEU A 209 -1.50 20.08 5.03
N ALA A 210 -0.22 19.80 5.24
CA ALA A 210 0.78 19.87 4.19
C ALA A 210 0.77 18.56 3.40
N VAL A 211 0.65 18.64 2.08
CA VAL A 211 0.47 17.49 1.20
C VAL A 211 1.59 17.45 0.18
N GLN A 212 2.24 16.29 0.06
CA GLN A 212 3.10 15.93 -1.08
C GLN A 212 2.38 14.96 -2.04
N LEU A 213 2.93 14.77 -3.23
CA LEU A 213 2.33 13.87 -4.22
C LEU A 213 2.69 12.41 -3.88
N ASP A 214 1.66 11.62 -3.54
CA ASP A 214 1.71 10.16 -3.44
C ASP A 214 0.51 9.54 -4.15
N ILE A 215 0.60 9.41 -5.47
CA ILE A 215 -0.49 8.89 -6.30
C ILE A 215 -0.51 7.36 -6.20
N PRO A 216 -1.66 6.71 -5.88
CA PRO A 216 -3.03 7.24 -5.79
C PRO A 216 -3.52 7.52 -4.36
N ASN A 217 -2.66 7.40 -3.35
CA ASN A 217 -3.04 7.51 -1.96
C ASN A 217 -3.50 8.93 -1.60
N SER A 218 -2.71 9.94 -1.94
CA SER A 218 -2.93 11.33 -1.53
C SER A 218 -2.29 12.30 -2.51
N PHE A 219 -3.07 13.25 -2.98
CA PHE A 219 -2.64 14.40 -3.78
C PHE A 219 -3.64 15.53 -3.56
N TRP A 220 -3.38 16.74 -4.07
CA TRP A 220 -4.36 17.81 -4.05
C TRP A 220 -4.99 17.99 -5.42
N SER A 221 -6.31 18.21 -5.44
CA SER A 221 -7.07 18.60 -6.62
C SER A 221 -7.65 20.01 -6.40
N ARG A 222 -7.93 20.72 -7.48
CA ARG A 222 -8.68 22.00 -7.39
C ARG A 222 -10.16 21.68 -7.44
N ASP A 223 -10.90 22.18 -6.48
CA ASP A 223 -12.35 22.07 -6.54
C ASP A 223 -12.89 22.95 -7.68
N PRO A 224 -13.67 22.39 -8.61
CA PRO A 224 -14.16 23.11 -9.78
C PRO A 224 -15.06 24.30 -9.43
N ARG A 225 -15.69 24.31 -8.24
CA ARG A 225 -16.66 25.35 -7.86
C ARG A 225 -16.00 26.59 -7.26
N ASN A 226 -15.03 26.41 -6.38
CA ASN A 226 -14.44 27.49 -5.58
C ASN A 226 -12.94 27.71 -5.84
N GLN A 227 -12.33 26.92 -6.74
CA GLN A 227 -10.89 26.94 -7.05
C GLN A 227 -9.96 26.69 -5.85
N GLN A 228 -10.49 26.25 -4.70
CA GLN A 228 -9.69 25.94 -3.52
C GLN A 228 -9.02 24.57 -3.67
N LEU A 229 -7.86 24.42 -3.04
CA LEU A 229 -7.17 23.13 -2.97
C LEU A 229 -7.94 22.20 -2.03
N ARG A 230 -8.30 21.03 -2.55
CA ARG A 230 -8.93 19.95 -1.83
C ARG A 230 -7.98 18.75 -1.79
N LEU A 231 -7.95 18.04 -0.67
CA LEU A 231 -7.24 16.78 -0.54
C LEU A 231 -7.99 15.70 -1.33
N ASP A 232 -7.28 14.87 -2.08
CA ASP A 232 -7.85 13.83 -2.93
C ASP A 232 -6.94 12.59 -2.92
N GLY A 233 -7.37 11.52 -3.59
CA GLY A 233 -6.77 10.19 -3.48
C GLY A 233 -7.44 9.32 -2.44
N ALA A 234 -7.14 8.03 -2.43
CA ALA A 234 -7.85 7.06 -1.60
C ALA A 234 -7.66 7.31 -0.09
N GLY A 235 -6.43 7.60 0.35
CA GLY A 235 -6.11 8.04 1.71
C GLY A 235 -6.57 9.46 2.00
N GLY A 236 -6.48 10.36 1.00
CA GLY A 236 -6.98 11.72 1.11
C GLY A 236 -8.49 11.80 1.38
N LYS A 237 -9.28 10.96 0.71
CA LYS A 237 -10.72 10.82 0.92
C LYS A 237 -11.05 10.29 2.32
N ILE A 238 -10.28 9.33 2.85
CA ILE A 238 -10.44 8.89 4.25
C ILE A 238 -10.33 10.08 5.22
N ILE A 239 -9.29 10.90 5.08
CA ILE A 239 -9.09 12.06 5.95
C ILE A 239 -10.21 13.08 5.75
N ASN A 240 -10.59 13.42 4.51
CA ASN A 240 -11.69 14.36 4.27
C ASN A 240 -13.00 13.94 4.93
N GLU A 241 -13.42 12.70 4.72
CA GLU A 241 -14.70 12.19 5.23
C GLU A 241 -14.69 12.09 6.77
N LEU A 242 -13.56 11.69 7.36
CA LEU A 242 -13.39 11.71 8.81
C LEU A 242 -13.48 13.13 9.38
N MET A 243 -12.79 14.09 8.76
CA MET A 243 -12.75 15.48 9.25
C MET A 243 -14.11 16.15 9.10
N ALA A 244 -14.84 15.86 8.03
CA ALA A 244 -16.23 16.27 7.87
C ALA A 244 -17.12 15.68 8.99
N LYS A 245 -16.97 14.39 9.31
CA LYS A 245 -17.70 13.72 10.41
C LYS A 245 -17.38 14.32 11.78
N LEU A 246 -16.15 14.76 12.01
CA LEU A 246 -15.71 15.38 13.26
C LEU A 246 -15.95 16.89 13.32
N ASN A 247 -16.49 17.49 12.26
CA ASN A 247 -16.66 18.94 12.11
C ASN A 247 -15.34 19.71 12.28
N VAL A 248 -14.32 19.28 11.53
CA VAL A 248 -12.99 19.90 11.41
C VAL A 248 -12.87 20.55 10.04
N THR A 249 -12.36 21.78 10.01
CA THR A 249 -12.11 22.53 8.77
C THR A 249 -10.70 22.21 8.27
N LEU A 250 -10.59 21.61 7.09
CA LEU A 250 -9.31 21.26 6.48
C LEU A 250 -8.73 22.42 5.66
N LYS A 251 -7.47 22.77 5.92
CA LYS A 251 -6.68 23.74 5.14
C LYS A 251 -5.50 23.03 4.47
N VAL A 252 -5.71 22.68 3.20
CA VAL A 252 -4.75 21.93 2.39
C VAL A 252 -3.76 22.86 1.71
N HIS A 253 -2.47 22.55 1.83
CA HIS A 253 -1.41 23.29 1.14
C HIS A 253 -0.33 22.33 0.59
N PRO A 254 0.26 22.63 -0.57
CA PRO A 254 1.32 21.82 -1.14
C PRO A 254 2.62 22.00 -0.34
N LEU A 255 3.28 20.89 -0.02
CA LEU A 255 4.58 20.89 0.64
C LEU A 255 5.70 20.68 -0.39
N LEU A 256 6.71 21.54 -0.35
CA LEU A 256 7.92 21.45 -1.17
C LEU A 256 9.10 21.08 -0.28
N VAL A 257 9.78 19.97 -0.61
CA VAL A 257 10.99 19.53 0.09
C VAL A 257 12.10 19.46 -0.95
N ASN A 258 13.16 20.25 -0.76
CA ASN A 258 14.29 20.37 -1.70
C ASN A 258 13.85 20.67 -3.15
N GLY A 259 12.83 21.53 -3.31
CA GLY A 259 12.26 21.86 -4.63
C GLY A 259 11.36 20.77 -5.24
N SER A 260 11.26 19.60 -4.60
CA SER A 260 10.40 18.51 -5.05
C SER A 260 9.03 18.54 -4.38
N ARG A 261 8.00 18.17 -5.16
CA ARG A 261 6.62 17.96 -4.69
C ARG A 261 6.33 16.50 -4.35
N TRP A 262 7.24 15.59 -4.68
CA TRP A 262 7.06 14.16 -4.45
C TRP A 262 7.26 13.80 -2.98
N LEU A 263 6.58 12.75 -2.56
CA LEU A 263 6.60 12.26 -1.19
C LEU A 263 8.02 12.01 -0.67
N ASN A 264 8.35 12.69 0.42
CA ASN A 264 9.55 12.48 1.23
C ASN A 264 9.12 12.27 2.69
N MET A 265 8.94 11.00 3.07
CA MET A 265 8.42 10.65 4.39
C MET A 265 9.31 11.07 5.56
N PRO A 266 10.65 10.94 5.51
CA PRO A 266 11.52 11.46 6.57
C PRO A 266 11.26 12.94 6.89
N ALA A 267 11.16 13.79 5.85
CA ALA A 267 10.89 15.22 6.06
C ALA A 267 9.51 15.48 6.68
N ILE A 268 8.50 14.66 6.37
CA ILE A 268 7.17 14.76 6.97
C ILE A 268 7.19 14.29 8.43
N ILE A 269 7.91 13.21 8.74
CA ILE A 269 8.12 12.73 10.11
C ILE A 269 8.78 13.82 10.96
N ASP A 270 9.80 14.51 10.44
CA ASP A 270 10.47 15.63 11.14
C ASP A 270 9.52 16.80 11.42
N LEU A 271 8.59 17.10 10.49
CA LEU A 271 7.57 18.13 10.69
C LEU A 271 6.56 17.76 11.78
N ILE A 272 6.19 16.48 11.86
CA ILE A 272 5.31 15.96 12.92
C ILE A 272 6.04 15.96 14.26
N ALA A 273 7.27 15.45 14.30
CA ALA A 273 8.10 15.40 15.51
C ALA A 273 8.40 16.81 16.06
N SER A 274 8.63 17.79 15.18
CA SER A 274 8.82 19.20 15.54
C SER A 274 7.52 19.97 15.80
N ASN A 275 6.36 19.28 15.87
CA ASN A 275 5.06 19.85 16.17
C ASN A 275 4.57 20.94 15.20
N ARG A 276 5.11 20.97 13.98
CA ARG A 276 4.65 21.86 12.90
C ARG A 276 3.52 21.24 12.09
N MET A 277 3.31 19.93 12.22
CA MET A 277 2.24 19.16 11.61
C MET A 277 1.65 18.19 12.65
N GLU A 278 0.33 18.03 12.65
CA GLU A 278 -0.34 17.12 13.60
C GLU A 278 -0.57 15.71 13.02
N LEU A 279 -0.79 15.64 11.70
CA LEU A 279 -1.17 14.44 10.97
C LEU A 279 -0.66 14.52 9.53
N SER A 280 -0.12 13.42 9.03
CA SER A 280 0.17 13.19 7.61
C SER A 280 -1.05 12.58 6.90
N PRO A 281 -1.49 13.11 5.74
CA PRO A 281 -2.52 12.49 4.92
C PRO A 281 -1.98 11.36 4.01
N HIS A 282 -0.68 11.06 4.08
CA HIS A 282 -0.03 10.07 3.25
C HIS A 282 -0.18 8.66 3.83
N LEU A 283 -0.58 7.69 2.99
CA LEU A 283 -0.65 6.28 3.36
C LEU A 283 0.67 5.58 3.00
N CYS A 284 1.59 5.57 3.96
CA CYS A 284 2.92 5.01 3.78
C CYS A 284 3.11 3.72 4.57
N ASP A 285 4.02 2.90 4.10
CA ASP A 285 4.45 1.69 4.77
C ASP A 285 5.32 2.00 5.99
N THR A 286 5.18 1.15 7.01
CA THR A 286 5.92 1.26 8.28
C THR A 286 7.22 0.46 8.29
N LEU A 287 7.85 0.26 7.12
CA LEU A 287 9.14 -0.45 6.98
C LEU A 287 10.23 0.17 7.86
N GLN A 288 10.30 1.50 7.88
CA GLN A 288 11.16 2.27 8.79
C GLN A 288 10.26 3.03 9.76
N ALA A 289 9.64 2.31 10.69
CA ALA A 289 8.87 2.93 11.75
C ALA A 289 9.79 3.81 12.60
N SER A 290 9.51 5.11 12.63
CA SER A 290 10.18 6.05 13.52
C SER A 290 9.54 5.97 14.89
N THR A 291 10.37 5.92 15.93
CA THR A 291 9.87 5.99 17.30
C THR A 291 9.28 7.36 17.60
N GLU A 292 9.60 8.41 16.84
CA GLU A 292 9.24 9.82 17.10
C GLU A 292 7.78 10.19 16.77
N VAL A 293 7.07 9.33 16.06
CA VAL A 293 5.68 9.54 15.65
C VAL A 293 4.83 8.32 15.99
N ASP A 294 3.53 8.54 16.09
CA ASP A 294 2.55 7.48 16.21
C ASP A 294 1.99 7.09 14.83
N TYR A 295 1.41 5.90 14.75
CA TYR A 295 0.80 5.39 13.54
C TYR A 295 -0.68 5.08 13.77
N SER A 296 -1.51 5.28 12.73
CA SER A 296 -2.89 4.80 12.73
C SER A 296 -2.94 3.27 12.69
N TYR A 297 -4.12 2.69 12.86
CA TYR A 297 -4.31 1.28 12.45
C TYR A 297 -3.92 1.09 10.97
N PRO A 298 -3.36 -0.08 10.60
CA PRO A 298 -3.18 -0.45 9.19
C PRO A 298 -4.48 -0.29 8.41
N VAL A 299 -4.51 0.68 7.49
CA VAL A 299 -5.67 0.91 6.62
C VAL A 299 -5.78 -0.17 5.56
N ARG A 300 -4.63 -0.71 5.13
CA ARG A 300 -4.55 -1.84 4.20
C ARG A 300 -3.23 -2.58 4.33
N LEU A 301 -3.27 -3.85 4.00
CA LEU A 301 -2.10 -4.69 3.72
C LEU A 301 -1.98 -4.85 2.21
N ALA A 302 -0.81 -4.60 1.64
CA ALA A 302 -0.60 -4.78 0.21
C ALA A 302 0.71 -5.52 -0.06
N SER A 303 0.63 -6.55 -0.90
CA SER A 303 1.81 -7.22 -1.44
C SER A 303 2.59 -6.27 -2.34
N ARG A 304 3.92 -6.31 -2.24
CA ARG A 304 4.83 -5.63 -3.17
C ARG A 304 5.51 -6.64 -4.07
N CYS A 305 5.36 -6.41 -5.37
CA CYS A 305 5.82 -7.26 -6.45
C CYS A 305 6.46 -6.36 -7.51
N PHE A 306 6.65 -6.87 -8.72
CA PHE A 306 7.29 -6.13 -9.80
C PHE A 306 6.29 -5.78 -10.91
N MET A 307 6.38 -4.54 -11.37
CA MET A 307 5.81 -4.07 -12.62
C MET A 307 6.88 -4.23 -13.69
N ILE A 308 6.68 -5.18 -14.59
CA ILE A 308 7.67 -5.61 -15.59
C ILE A 308 7.18 -5.17 -16.98
N PRO A 309 8.06 -4.58 -17.82
CA PRO A 309 7.70 -4.19 -19.18
C PRO A 309 7.34 -5.43 -19.99
N LEU A 310 6.24 -5.32 -20.74
CA LEU A 310 5.72 -6.37 -21.59
C LEU A 310 6.28 -6.20 -23.00
N ASP A 311 7.44 -6.80 -23.26
CA ASP A 311 8.02 -6.91 -24.61
C ASP A 311 8.09 -8.38 -25.02
N ASN A 312 6.92 -9.01 -25.16
CA ASN A 312 6.83 -10.45 -25.36
C ASN A 312 6.06 -10.85 -26.62
N GLN A 313 5.87 -9.92 -27.56
CA GLN A 313 5.19 -10.24 -28.82
C GLN A 313 6.07 -11.13 -29.68
N ILE A 314 5.53 -12.27 -30.10
CA ILE A 314 6.22 -13.13 -31.06
C ILE A 314 6.17 -12.43 -32.41
N SER A 315 7.33 -12.32 -33.09
CA SER A 315 7.39 -11.79 -34.45
C SER A 315 6.37 -12.51 -35.33
N ARG A 316 5.53 -11.74 -36.03
CA ARG A 316 4.49 -12.30 -36.90
C ARG A 316 5.08 -13.22 -37.97
N THR A 317 6.30 -12.96 -38.43
CA THR A 317 7.00 -13.82 -39.40
C THR A 317 7.10 -15.28 -38.94
N LEU A 318 7.15 -15.55 -37.64
CA LEU A 318 7.23 -16.91 -37.09
C LEU A 318 5.89 -17.64 -37.06
N TYR A 319 4.76 -16.95 -37.33
CA TYR A 319 3.41 -17.53 -37.20
C TYR A 319 3.15 -18.64 -38.21
N VAL A 320 3.88 -18.68 -39.33
CA VAL A 320 3.79 -19.74 -40.34
C VAL A 320 4.39 -21.05 -39.84
N LEU A 321 5.38 -21.00 -38.94
CA LEU A 321 6.09 -22.18 -38.43
C LEU A 321 5.50 -22.72 -37.12
N LEU A 322 4.87 -21.85 -36.33
CA LEU A 322 4.27 -22.15 -35.03
C LEU A 322 3.04 -23.09 -34.99
N PRO A 323 2.20 -23.30 -36.05
CA PRO A 323 0.96 -24.06 -35.95
C PRO A 323 1.16 -25.52 -35.52
N PHE A 324 2.32 -26.09 -35.87
CA PHE A 324 2.70 -27.44 -35.50
C PHE A 324 3.99 -27.43 -34.66
N GLN A 325 4.05 -28.32 -33.68
CA GLN A 325 5.28 -28.57 -32.93
C GLN A 325 6.32 -29.22 -33.84
N TRP A 326 7.60 -29.09 -33.49
CA TRP A 326 8.70 -29.67 -34.27
C TRP A 326 8.56 -31.18 -34.46
N SER A 327 8.05 -31.90 -33.45
CA SER A 327 7.71 -33.33 -33.52
C SER A 327 6.69 -33.66 -34.61
N VAL A 328 5.68 -32.81 -34.80
CA VAL A 328 4.65 -32.97 -35.84
C VAL A 328 5.23 -32.65 -37.21
N TRP A 329 6.01 -31.58 -37.34
CA TRP A 329 6.73 -31.27 -38.59
C TRP A 329 7.65 -32.42 -39.03
N LEU A 330 8.42 -32.99 -38.10
CA LEU A 330 9.25 -34.16 -38.35
C LEU A 330 8.42 -35.39 -38.74
N SER A 331 7.28 -35.60 -38.09
CA SER A 331 6.37 -36.71 -38.42
C SER A 331 5.78 -36.55 -39.83
N VAL A 332 5.37 -35.33 -40.20
CA VAL A 332 4.87 -35.03 -41.56
C VAL A 332 5.97 -35.26 -42.59
N LEU A 333 7.20 -34.79 -42.34
CA LEU A 333 8.34 -35.03 -43.21
C LEU A 333 8.63 -36.53 -43.37
N LEU A 334 8.60 -37.28 -42.27
CA LEU A 334 8.81 -38.73 -42.28
C LEU A 334 7.71 -39.45 -43.08
N ILE A 335 6.44 -39.07 -42.87
CA ILE A 335 5.30 -39.64 -43.61
C ILE A 335 5.46 -39.35 -45.10
N LEU A 336 5.84 -38.12 -45.48
CA LEU A 336 6.08 -37.76 -46.88
C LEU A 336 7.25 -38.54 -47.48
N LEU A 337 8.34 -38.76 -46.74
CA LEU A 337 9.49 -39.55 -47.19
C LEU A 337 9.11 -41.02 -47.36
N VAL A 338 8.41 -41.62 -46.39
CA VAL A 338 7.91 -42.99 -46.47
C VAL A 338 6.94 -43.13 -47.64
N LEU A 339 6.02 -42.19 -47.81
CA LEU A 339 5.10 -42.15 -48.93
C LEU A 339 5.83 -42.02 -50.27
N HIS A 340 6.90 -41.22 -50.35
CA HIS A 340 7.70 -41.08 -51.56
C HIS A 340 8.53 -42.35 -51.86
N PHE A 341 9.20 -42.92 -50.85
CA PHE A 341 10.09 -44.06 -51.04
C PHE A 341 9.36 -45.39 -51.22
N PHE A 342 8.29 -45.62 -50.47
CA PHE A 342 7.48 -46.85 -50.55
C PHE A 342 6.27 -46.68 -51.49
N GLY A 343 5.60 -45.53 -51.48
CA GLY A 343 4.39 -45.32 -52.29
C GLY A 343 4.66 -45.22 -53.80
N VAL A 344 5.67 -44.44 -54.21
CA VAL A 344 6.04 -44.26 -55.64
C VAL A 344 6.72 -45.52 -56.20
N ARG A 345 7.43 -46.28 -55.36
CA ARG A 345 8.29 -47.39 -55.77
C ARG A 345 7.63 -48.77 -55.66
N TRP A 346 6.63 -48.95 -54.78
CA TRP A 346 5.96 -50.25 -54.56
C TRP A 346 4.45 -50.26 -54.90
N LEU A 347 3.72 -49.16 -54.70
CA LEU A 347 2.25 -49.21 -54.72
C LEU A 347 1.61 -48.85 -56.07
N VAL A 348 2.07 -47.81 -56.79
CA VAL A 348 1.59 -47.50 -58.16
C VAL A 348 2.62 -46.63 -58.92
N PRO A 349 3.21 -47.08 -60.05
CA PRO A 349 4.13 -46.25 -60.86
C PRO A 349 3.43 -45.20 -61.76
N ASP A 350 2.12 -45.33 -62.01
CA ASP A 350 1.35 -44.46 -62.93
C ASP A 350 0.03 -43.99 -62.30
N SER A 351 0.05 -42.97 -61.45
CA SER A 351 -1.20 -42.29 -61.08
C SER A 351 -1.07 -40.77 -61.19
N GLN A 352 -1.97 -40.16 -61.96
CA GLN A 352 -2.10 -38.70 -62.17
C GLN A 352 -2.18 -37.91 -60.84
N LEU A 353 -2.45 -38.59 -59.74
CA LEU A 353 -2.55 -38.03 -58.39
C LEU A 353 -1.18 -37.63 -57.82
N TRP A 354 -0.08 -38.28 -58.22
CA TRP A 354 1.27 -37.84 -57.83
C TRP A 354 1.70 -36.54 -58.52
N ALA A 355 1.17 -36.28 -59.73
CA ALA A 355 1.32 -35.00 -60.40
C ALA A 355 0.55 -33.87 -59.68
N LEU A 356 -0.61 -34.17 -59.10
CA LEU A 356 -1.36 -33.26 -58.22
C LEU A 356 -0.63 -32.95 -56.91
N ILE A 357 0.21 -33.86 -56.40
CA ILE A 357 1.02 -33.68 -55.18
C ILE A 357 2.40 -33.04 -55.48
N GLY A 358 2.77 -32.86 -56.76
CA GLY A 358 3.96 -32.11 -57.17
C GLY A 358 5.29 -32.86 -57.07
N VAL A 359 5.28 -34.20 -57.12
CA VAL A 359 6.51 -35.01 -57.12
C VAL A 359 7.14 -35.00 -58.53
N PRO A 360 8.39 -34.53 -58.72
CA PRO A 360 9.05 -34.52 -60.03
C PRO A 360 9.50 -35.94 -60.45
N GLY A 361 9.19 -36.33 -61.70
CA GLY A 361 9.54 -37.66 -62.25
C GLY A 361 8.50 -38.30 -63.18
N TRP A 362 7.50 -37.54 -63.64
CA TRP A 362 6.39 -38.06 -64.45
C TRP A 362 6.83 -38.57 -65.84
N ARG A 363 6.47 -39.81 -66.17
CA ARG A 363 6.35 -40.30 -67.55
C ARG A 363 4.90 -40.76 -67.74
N LEU A 364 4.24 -40.33 -68.83
CA LEU A 364 2.96 -40.95 -69.23
C LEU A 364 3.26 -42.40 -69.62
N SER A 365 3.02 -43.36 -68.73
CA SER A 365 2.95 -44.76 -69.13
C SER A 365 1.48 -45.19 -69.26
N ARG A 366 1.27 -46.04 -70.27
CA ARG A 366 -0.02 -46.33 -70.87
C ARG A 366 -0.63 -47.54 -70.15
N SER A 367 -1.72 -47.28 -69.42
CA SER A 367 -2.78 -48.20 -68.97
C SER A 367 -2.37 -49.63 -68.55
N HIS A 368 -2.48 -49.94 -67.26
CA HIS A 368 -2.71 -51.31 -66.80
C HIS A 368 -3.50 -51.38 -65.47
N HIS A 369 -4.27 -52.48 -65.32
CA HIS A 369 -5.29 -52.75 -64.30
C HIS A 369 -5.07 -52.13 -62.90
N HIS A 370 -6.02 -51.28 -62.49
CA HIS A 370 -6.13 -50.76 -61.12
C HIS A 370 -6.75 -51.79 -60.16
N SER A 371 -6.01 -52.18 -59.13
CA SER A 371 -6.55 -52.94 -57.98
C SER A 371 -7.35 -52.02 -57.05
N VAL A 372 -8.51 -52.47 -56.57
CA VAL A 372 -9.39 -51.74 -55.64
C VAL A 372 -8.63 -51.30 -54.38
N LEU A 373 -7.68 -52.12 -53.90
CA LEU A 373 -6.84 -51.82 -52.74
C LEU A 373 -5.96 -50.57 -52.95
N ASN A 374 -5.43 -50.39 -54.16
CA ASN A 374 -4.59 -49.25 -54.49
C ASN A 374 -5.41 -47.96 -54.58
N THR A 375 -6.64 -48.06 -55.09
CA THR A 375 -7.59 -46.94 -55.13
C THR A 375 -7.99 -46.49 -53.72
N VAL A 376 -8.33 -47.43 -52.83
CA VAL A 376 -8.68 -47.13 -51.43
C VAL A 376 -7.49 -46.52 -50.67
N THR A 377 -6.29 -47.09 -50.84
CA THR A 377 -5.07 -46.57 -50.22
C THR A 377 -4.77 -45.14 -50.68
N CYS A 378 -4.99 -44.84 -51.96
CA CYS A 378 -4.80 -43.50 -52.49
C CYS A 378 -5.79 -42.49 -51.92
N TYR A 379 -7.08 -42.84 -51.82
CA TYR A 379 -8.08 -41.99 -51.16
C TYR A 379 -7.79 -41.74 -49.68
N LEU A 380 -7.27 -42.74 -48.95
CA LEU A 380 -6.86 -42.58 -47.56
C LEU A 380 -5.67 -41.63 -47.40
N VAL A 381 -4.67 -41.71 -48.30
CA VAL A 381 -3.53 -40.79 -48.32
C VAL A 381 -4.00 -39.36 -48.62
N LEU A 382 -4.83 -39.17 -49.64
CA LEU A 382 -5.40 -37.86 -49.98
C LEU A 382 -6.21 -37.29 -48.82
N PHE A 383 -7.05 -38.11 -48.19
CA PHE A 383 -7.81 -37.70 -47.01
C PHE A 383 -6.88 -37.27 -45.86
N GLY A 384 -5.81 -38.01 -45.59
CA GLY A 384 -4.80 -37.66 -44.59
C GLY A 384 -4.11 -36.32 -44.88
N VAL A 385 -3.70 -36.07 -46.14
CA VAL A 385 -3.11 -34.79 -46.57
C VAL A 385 -4.11 -33.65 -46.41
N CYS A 386 -5.36 -33.84 -46.83
CA CYS A 386 -6.42 -32.84 -46.64
C CYS A 386 -6.66 -32.52 -45.17
N LEU A 387 -6.66 -33.53 -44.28
CA LEU A 387 -6.80 -33.31 -42.84
C LEU A 387 -5.65 -32.49 -42.27
N ILE A 388 -4.40 -32.80 -42.62
CA ILE A 388 -3.23 -32.04 -42.16
C ILE A 388 -3.31 -30.60 -42.66
N TYR A 389 -3.66 -30.38 -43.92
CA TYR A 389 -3.86 -29.05 -44.49
C TYR A 389 -4.94 -28.26 -43.74
N GLN A 390 -6.10 -28.86 -43.47
CA GLN A 390 -7.19 -28.18 -42.76
C GLN A 390 -6.84 -27.85 -41.31
N LEU A 391 -6.13 -28.76 -40.62
CA LEU A 391 -5.63 -28.51 -39.27
C LEU A 391 -4.62 -27.36 -39.25
N TYR A 392 -3.68 -27.35 -40.19
CA TYR A 392 -2.71 -26.26 -40.34
C TYR A 392 -3.40 -24.94 -40.64
N SER A 393 -4.29 -24.92 -41.64
CA SER A 393 -5.01 -23.72 -42.09
C SER A 393 -5.84 -23.12 -40.95
N THR A 394 -6.57 -23.95 -40.21
CA THR A 394 -7.41 -23.49 -39.09
C THR A 394 -6.57 -22.95 -37.92
N LYS A 395 -5.41 -23.57 -37.62
CA LYS A 395 -4.50 -23.05 -36.59
C LYS A 395 -3.83 -21.76 -37.02
N LEU A 396 -3.41 -21.65 -38.28
CA LEU A 396 -2.80 -20.44 -38.83
C LEU A 396 -3.82 -19.28 -38.86
N THR A 397 -5.04 -19.51 -39.32
CA THR A 397 -6.09 -18.48 -39.30
C THR A 397 -6.39 -18.02 -37.88
N SER A 398 -6.47 -18.95 -36.92
CA SER A 398 -6.59 -18.61 -35.49
C SER A 398 -5.40 -17.83 -34.94
N PHE A 399 -4.18 -18.04 -35.44
CA PHE A 399 -3.00 -17.26 -35.03
C PHE A 399 -2.94 -15.88 -35.69
N LEU A 400 -3.56 -15.71 -36.85
CA LEU A 400 -3.64 -14.41 -37.52
C LEU A 400 -4.73 -13.51 -36.94
N THR A 401 -5.73 -14.07 -36.27
CA THR A 401 -6.79 -13.30 -35.60
C THR A 401 -6.35 -12.70 -34.27
N VAL A 402 -5.33 -13.27 -33.61
CA VAL A 402 -4.85 -12.81 -32.29
C VAL A 402 -3.35 -12.51 -32.31
N THR A 403 -2.90 -11.61 -31.46
CA THR A 403 -1.45 -11.40 -31.24
C THR A 403 -0.93 -12.47 -30.30
N LEU A 404 0.02 -13.28 -30.77
CA LEU A 404 0.70 -14.27 -29.93
C LEU A 404 1.78 -13.61 -29.07
N SER A 405 1.81 -14.01 -27.80
CA SER A 405 2.74 -13.52 -26.80
C SER A 405 3.47 -14.68 -26.10
N HIS A 406 4.73 -14.48 -25.71
CA HIS A 406 5.45 -15.45 -24.89
C HIS A 406 4.84 -15.56 -23.48
N LYS A 407 5.08 -16.71 -22.83
CA LYS A 407 4.74 -16.91 -21.42
C LYS A 407 5.40 -15.81 -20.58
N LEU A 408 4.63 -15.23 -19.66
CA LEU A 408 5.12 -14.20 -18.75
C LEU A 408 6.12 -14.81 -17.76
N PRO A 409 7.29 -14.16 -17.56
CA PRO A 409 8.21 -14.48 -16.48
C PRO A 409 7.49 -14.51 -15.13
N SER A 410 7.65 -15.62 -14.41
CA SER A 410 6.94 -15.92 -13.16
C SER A 410 7.88 -16.33 -12.03
N SER A 411 9.02 -16.94 -12.35
CA SER A 411 10.05 -17.30 -11.38
C SER A 411 11.10 -16.21 -11.23
N LEU A 412 11.85 -16.28 -10.14
CA LEU A 412 12.97 -15.38 -9.89
C LEU A 412 14.03 -15.48 -11.00
N ASP A 413 14.46 -16.69 -11.35
CA ASP A 413 15.48 -16.91 -12.40
C ASP A 413 15.07 -16.36 -13.77
N GLU A 414 13.77 -16.46 -14.11
CA GLU A 414 13.24 -15.90 -15.35
C GLU A 414 13.34 -14.36 -15.35
N ILE A 415 13.09 -13.72 -14.21
CA ILE A 415 13.22 -12.26 -14.05
C ILE A 415 14.68 -11.82 -14.08
N LEU A 416 15.59 -12.58 -13.44
CA LEU A 416 17.03 -12.31 -13.46
C LEU A 416 17.64 -12.34 -14.87
N ARG A 417 17.02 -13.09 -15.79
CA ARG A 417 17.45 -13.18 -17.20
C ARG A 417 16.91 -12.07 -18.10
N LEU A 418 16.01 -11.23 -17.59
CA LEU A 418 15.48 -10.13 -18.38
C LEU A 418 16.56 -9.07 -18.61
N PRO A 419 16.59 -8.44 -19.80
CA PRO A 419 17.57 -7.42 -20.13
C PRO A 419 17.30 -6.07 -19.42
N PHE A 420 16.25 -5.97 -18.60
CA PHE A 420 15.77 -4.73 -18.00
C PHE A 420 16.28 -4.59 -16.56
N PRO A 421 17.01 -3.51 -16.23
CA PRO A 421 17.40 -3.24 -14.85
C PRO A 421 16.19 -2.90 -13.97
N ILE A 422 16.26 -3.23 -12.68
CA ILE A 422 15.25 -2.89 -11.69
C ILE A 422 15.55 -1.48 -11.16
N LEU A 423 14.69 -0.51 -11.47
CA LEU A 423 14.81 0.83 -10.89
C LEU A 423 14.22 0.79 -9.48
N ALA A 424 15.01 1.13 -8.46
CA ALA A 424 14.59 1.02 -7.06
C ALA A 424 15.13 2.16 -6.20
N LEU A 425 14.48 2.40 -5.07
CA LEU A 425 15.00 3.27 -4.02
C LEU A 425 16.00 2.50 -3.15
N PRO A 426 16.94 3.19 -2.47
CA PRO A 426 17.94 2.52 -1.61
C PRO A 426 17.30 1.55 -0.60
N LEU A 427 16.21 1.98 0.05
CA LEU A 427 15.47 1.15 1.01
C LEU A 427 14.82 -0.08 0.37
N ASP A 428 14.28 0.06 -0.85
CA ASP A 428 13.67 -1.05 -1.57
C ASP A 428 14.73 -2.10 -1.94
N VAL A 429 15.96 -1.68 -2.26
CA VAL A 429 17.06 -2.61 -2.57
C VAL A 429 17.41 -3.48 -1.36
N GLU A 430 17.62 -2.87 -0.19
CA GLU A 430 17.93 -3.60 1.04
C GLU A 430 16.86 -4.63 1.38
N LEU A 431 15.59 -4.24 1.24
CA LEU A 431 14.44 -5.11 1.48
C LEU A 431 14.36 -6.27 0.47
N ILE A 432 14.47 -5.98 -0.82
CA ILE A 432 14.35 -7.01 -1.87
C ILE A 432 15.50 -8.01 -1.77
N VAL A 433 16.72 -7.54 -1.56
CA VAL A 433 17.90 -8.39 -1.36
C VAL A 433 17.77 -9.21 -0.07
N GLY A 434 17.25 -8.61 1.00
CA GLY A 434 16.97 -9.31 2.25
C GLY A 434 15.95 -10.44 2.09
N THR A 435 14.92 -10.26 1.27
CA THR A 435 13.87 -11.28 1.05
C THR A 435 14.32 -12.40 0.13
N PHE A 436 14.94 -12.10 -1.01
CA PHE A 436 15.26 -13.12 -2.02
C PHE A 436 16.67 -13.70 -1.88
N GLY A 437 17.58 -13.06 -1.14
CA GLY A 437 18.99 -13.40 -1.14
C GLY A 437 19.68 -12.99 -2.45
N HIS A 438 20.77 -13.68 -2.81
CA HIS A 438 21.50 -13.46 -4.07
C HIS A 438 22.02 -12.02 -4.28
N ALA A 439 22.55 -11.41 -3.22
CA ALA A 439 22.95 -10.00 -3.20
C ALA A 439 23.84 -9.57 -4.36
N GLU A 440 24.78 -10.41 -4.81
CA GLU A 440 25.71 -10.09 -5.91
C GLU A 440 25.05 -10.06 -7.29
N GLU A 441 24.15 -11.00 -7.58
CA GLU A 441 23.43 -11.07 -8.86
C GLU A 441 22.39 -9.95 -8.93
N PHE A 442 21.66 -9.72 -7.83
CA PHE A 442 20.69 -8.64 -7.72
C PHE A 442 21.32 -7.25 -7.76
N ARG A 443 22.47 -7.03 -7.10
CA ARG A 443 23.17 -5.73 -7.10
C ARG A 443 23.47 -5.25 -8.51
N ARG A 444 23.80 -6.16 -9.43
CA ARG A 444 24.13 -5.81 -10.83
C ARG A 444 22.92 -5.38 -11.63
N MET A 445 21.71 -5.78 -11.22
CA MET A 445 20.48 -5.41 -11.90
C MET A 445 19.83 -4.15 -11.36
N PHE A 446 20.15 -3.73 -10.13
CA PHE A 446 19.54 -2.54 -9.53
C PHE A 446 20.13 -1.25 -10.09
N SER A 447 19.24 -0.38 -10.55
CA SER A 447 19.53 1.03 -10.82
C SER A 447 18.92 1.86 -9.68
N VAL A 448 19.77 2.37 -8.80
CA VAL A 448 19.33 3.17 -7.64
C VAL A 448 19.13 4.62 -8.06
N THR A 449 18.00 5.20 -7.66
CA THR A 449 17.65 6.58 -8.02
C THR A 449 16.95 7.30 -6.87
N ASP A 450 16.66 8.59 -7.06
CA ASP A 450 15.92 9.41 -6.11
C ASP A 450 14.39 9.18 -6.21
N ALA A 451 13.66 9.54 -5.14
CA ALA A 451 12.22 9.34 -5.04
C ALA A 451 11.41 9.99 -6.17
N GLN A 452 11.85 11.16 -6.66
CA GLN A 452 11.15 11.90 -7.71
C GLN A 452 11.34 11.26 -9.08
N THR A 453 12.58 10.92 -9.44
CA THR A 453 12.88 10.23 -10.70
C THR A 453 12.21 8.86 -10.72
N PHE A 454 12.27 8.12 -9.62
CA PHE A 454 11.59 6.84 -9.48
C PHE A 454 10.07 6.95 -9.70
N ALA A 455 9.41 7.87 -8.99
CA ALA A 455 7.96 8.04 -9.09
C ALA A 455 7.54 8.47 -10.50
N THR A 456 8.29 9.39 -11.11
CA THR A 456 8.00 9.95 -12.43
C THR A 456 8.12 8.88 -13.52
N ARG A 457 9.24 8.15 -13.59
CA ARG A 457 9.47 7.08 -14.57
C ARG A 457 8.46 5.93 -14.43
N ARG A 458 8.10 5.59 -13.19
CA ARG A 458 7.08 4.56 -12.90
C ARG A 458 5.69 4.97 -13.38
N ILE A 459 5.27 6.22 -13.13
CA ILE A 459 3.96 6.73 -13.56
C ILE A 459 3.88 6.83 -15.08
N ASN A 460 4.97 7.28 -15.72
CA ASN A 460 5.09 7.36 -17.18
C ASN A 460 5.17 5.98 -17.86
N MET A 461 5.34 4.92 -17.07
CA MET A 461 5.50 3.55 -17.54
C MET A 461 6.66 3.44 -18.55
N ASP A 462 7.87 3.88 -18.17
CA ASP A 462 9.02 3.79 -19.06
C ASP A 462 9.50 2.34 -19.16
N THR A 463 9.44 1.75 -20.36
CA THR A 463 9.70 0.32 -20.64
C THR A 463 11.15 -0.12 -20.48
N GLY A 464 12.08 0.81 -20.23
CA GLY A 464 13.49 0.50 -20.02
C GLY A 464 13.82 -0.10 -18.65
N TYR A 465 12.86 -0.16 -17.72
CA TYR A 465 13.09 -0.59 -16.34
C TYR A 465 11.96 -1.47 -15.80
N ILE A 466 12.32 -2.30 -14.83
CA ILE A 466 11.39 -3.00 -13.94
C ILE A 466 11.19 -2.15 -12.68
N TYR A 467 9.95 -2.04 -12.19
CA TYR A 467 9.64 -1.22 -11.01
C TYR A 467 9.07 -2.05 -9.86
N PRO A 468 9.60 -1.96 -8.63
CA PRO A 468 8.89 -2.44 -7.46
C PRO A 468 7.61 -1.61 -7.24
N ILE A 469 6.48 -2.31 -7.05
CA ILE A 469 5.17 -1.69 -6.87
C ILE A 469 4.29 -2.52 -5.95
N SER A 470 3.42 -1.86 -5.18
CA SER A 470 2.37 -2.56 -4.43
C SER A 470 1.20 -2.93 -5.33
N SER A 471 0.52 -4.03 -5.03
CA SER A 471 -0.68 -4.49 -5.73
C SER A 471 -1.76 -3.40 -5.83
N PHE A 472 -1.93 -2.59 -4.78
CA PHE A 472 -2.85 -1.47 -4.76
C PHE A 472 -2.46 -0.34 -5.74
N ARG A 473 -1.17 0.07 -5.76
CA ARG A 473 -0.70 1.07 -6.73
C ARG A 473 -0.78 0.54 -8.16
N TRP A 474 -0.46 -0.74 -8.36
CA TRP A 474 -0.60 -1.40 -9.66
C TRP A 474 -2.04 -1.38 -10.16
N PHE A 475 -3.01 -1.70 -9.30
CA PHE A 475 -4.42 -1.66 -9.67
C PHE A 475 -4.80 -0.29 -10.26
N PHE A 476 -4.34 0.80 -9.65
CA PHE A 476 -4.56 2.15 -10.15
C PHE A 476 -3.81 2.44 -11.46
N TYR A 477 -2.52 2.13 -11.55
CA TYR A 477 -1.74 2.39 -12.77
C TYR A 477 -2.15 1.52 -13.95
N SER A 478 -2.64 0.30 -13.72
CA SER A 478 -3.10 -0.59 -14.78
C SER A 478 -4.23 0.00 -15.62
N VAL A 479 -5.00 0.95 -15.05
CA VAL A 479 -6.06 1.67 -15.75
C VAL A 479 -5.49 2.56 -16.85
N GLN A 480 -4.28 3.12 -16.68
CA GLN A 480 -3.63 3.96 -17.70
C GLN A 480 -3.46 3.23 -19.04
N GLN A 481 -3.29 1.90 -19.01
CA GLN A 481 -3.12 1.05 -20.18
C GLN A 481 -4.38 0.24 -20.53
N ARG A 482 -5.56 0.57 -19.98
CA ARG A 482 -6.80 -0.21 -20.18
C ARG A 482 -7.21 -0.30 -21.64
N TYR A 483 -7.03 0.78 -22.40
CA TYR A 483 -7.45 0.87 -23.80
C TYR A 483 -6.39 0.41 -24.80
N LEU A 484 -5.16 0.15 -24.35
CA LEU A 484 -4.12 -0.41 -25.22
C LEU A 484 -4.47 -1.84 -25.63
N LYS A 485 -4.33 -2.15 -26.92
CA LYS A 485 -4.48 -3.52 -27.44
C LYS A 485 -3.44 -4.44 -26.85
N THR A 486 -2.20 -3.94 -26.76
CA THR A 486 -1.10 -4.63 -26.10
C THR A 486 -0.66 -3.83 -24.88
N LYS A 487 -0.71 -4.46 -23.71
CA LYS A 487 -0.34 -3.79 -22.45
C LYS A 487 1.16 -3.48 -22.49
N ARG A 488 1.58 -2.35 -21.93
CA ARG A 488 3.00 -1.98 -21.84
C ARG A 488 3.68 -2.68 -20.68
N PHE A 489 2.92 -3.00 -19.63
CA PHE A 489 3.42 -3.62 -18.41
C PHE A 489 2.45 -4.69 -17.92
N TYR A 490 2.99 -5.63 -17.14
CA TYR A 490 2.20 -6.56 -16.36
C TYR A 490 2.72 -6.61 -14.91
N PHE A 491 1.89 -7.16 -14.03
CA PHE A 491 2.23 -7.37 -12.63
C PHE A 491 2.71 -8.79 -12.42
N SER A 492 3.91 -8.92 -11.84
CA SER A 492 4.51 -10.22 -11.56
C SER A 492 3.82 -10.94 -10.42
N SER A 493 3.81 -12.26 -10.48
CA SER A 493 3.45 -13.12 -9.35
C SER A 493 4.54 -13.14 -8.26
N LEU A 494 5.78 -12.80 -8.62
CA LEU A 494 6.90 -12.73 -7.68
C LEU A 494 6.79 -11.48 -6.80
N CYS A 495 6.63 -11.68 -5.50
CA CYS A 495 6.46 -10.63 -4.50
C CYS A 495 7.49 -10.77 -3.38
N HIS A 496 8.02 -9.66 -2.89
CA HIS A 496 9.06 -9.63 -1.85
C HIS A 496 8.52 -9.36 -0.45
N GLY A 497 7.20 -9.27 -0.28
CA GLY A 497 6.56 -9.14 1.02
C GLY A 497 5.19 -8.47 0.95
N THR A 498 4.53 -8.42 2.11
CA THR A 498 3.24 -7.74 2.32
C THR A 498 3.41 -6.69 3.41
N PHE A 499 3.05 -5.45 3.11
CA PHE A 499 3.33 -4.31 4.00
C PHE A 499 2.04 -3.57 4.37
N ALA A 500 1.98 -3.13 5.63
CA ALA A 500 0.90 -2.33 6.18
C ALA A 500 1.06 -0.86 5.78
N ALA A 501 0.01 -0.26 5.21
CA ALA A 501 -0.05 1.17 4.96
C ALA A 501 -0.80 1.88 6.08
N GLN A 502 -0.17 2.86 6.70
CA GLN A 502 -0.66 3.58 7.88
C GLN A 502 -0.48 5.09 7.70
N PHE A 503 -1.30 5.87 8.41
CA PHE A 503 -1.11 7.32 8.54
C PHE A 503 -0.15 7.62 9.69
N GLN A 504 0.67 8.65 9.55
CA GLN A 504 1.60 9.13 10.57
C GLN A 504 0.93 10.26 11.35
N LEU A 505 0.97 10.15 12.66
CA LEU A 505 0.32 11.05 13.61
C LEU A 505 1.35 11.55 14.61
N ARG A 506 1.10 12.72 15.20
CA ARG A 506 1.76 13.09 16.43
C ARG A 506 1.49 12.04 17.51
N ILE A 507 2.49 11.79 18.36
CA ILE A 507 2.34 10.89 19.51
C ILE A 507 1.15 11.33 20.35
N ASP A 508 0.29 10.40 20.74
CA ASP A 508 -0.91 10.67 21.55
C ASP A 508 -1.94 11.62 20.89
N SER A 509 -1.90 11.75 19.55
CA SER A 509 -2.81 12.60 18.79
C SER A 509 -4.28 12.34 19.11
N HIS A 510 -5.04 13.42 19.26
CA HIS A 510 -6.50 13.36 19.40
C HIS A 510 -7.24 12.81 18.18
N PHE A 511 -6.58 12.67 17.03
CA PHE A 511 -7.15 12.03 15.84
C PHE A 511 -6.92 10.51 15.79
N LYS A 512 -6.05 9.95 16.64
CA LYS A 512 -5.65 8.55 16.58
C LYS A 512 -6.84 7.59 16.72
N ASP A 513 -7.63 7.72 17.77
CA ASP A 513 -8.75 6.80 18.04
C ASP A 513 -9.92 6.98 17.03
N PRO A 514 -10.34 8.21 16.68
CA PRO A 514 -11.32 8.41 15.62
C PRO A 514 -10.86 7.85 14.26
N LEU A 515 -9.60 8.07 13.89
CA LEU A 515 -9.04 7.58 12.63
C LEU A 515 -8.92 6.06 12.61
N HIS A 516 -8.50 5.44 13.72
CA HIS A 516 -8.46 3.99 13.87
C HIS A 516 -9.83 3.36 13.60
N ARG A 517 -10.88 3.82 14.32
CA ARG A 517 -12.23 3.27 14.17
C ARG A 517 -12.80 3.54 12.78
N PHE A 518 -12.56 4.73 12.24
CA PHE A 518 -13.04 5.07 10.91
C PHE A 518 -12.35 4.27 9.80
N ALA A 519 -11.04 4.03 9.92
CA ALA A 519 -10.29 3.20 8.99
C ALA A 519 -10.83 1.76 8.94
N LEU A 520 -11.14 1.17 10.10
CA LEU A 520 -11.77 -0.15 10.19
C LEU A 520 -13.10 -0.20 9.44
N HIS A 521 -14.00 0.76 9.68
CA HIS A 521 -15.28 0.81 8.97
C HIS A 521 -15.13 1.02 7.46
N VAL A 522 -14.17 1.84 7.03
CA VAL A 522 -13.87 2.04 5.60
C VAL A 522 -13.38 0.75 4.96
N GLN A 523 -12.58 -0.04 5.67
CA GLN A 523 -12.08 -1.33 5.22
C GLN A 523 -13.21 -2.37 5.14
N GLU A 524 -14.02 -2.49 6.20
CA GLU A 524 -15.17 -3.41 6.27
C GLU A 524 -16.18 -3.14 5.16
N ALA A 525 -16.44 -1.85 4.86
CA ALA A 525 -17.36 -1.45 3.81
C ALA A 525 -16.76 -1.51 2.39
N GLY A 526 -15.46 -1.78 2.24
CA GLY A 526 -14.78 -1.82 0.93
C GLY A 526 -14.70 -0.46 0.21
N LEU A 527 -14.93 0.66 0.93
CA LEU A 527 -15.00 2.01 0.35
C LEU A 527 -13.68 2.45 -0.28
N LEU A 528 -12.55 1.95 0.23
CA LEU A 528 -11.21 2.32 -0.24
C LEU A 528 -11.02 2.04 -1.75
N LEU A 529 -11.57 0.93 -2.26
CA LEU A 529 -11.48 0.58 -3.68
C LEU A 529 -12.34 1.49 -4.56
N VAL A 530 -13.52 1.88 -4.07
CA VAL A 530 -14.44 2.80 -4.76
C VAL A 530 -13.80 4.19 -4.84
N TRP A 531 -13.32 4.71 -3.71
CA TRP A 531 -12.65 6.00 -3.64
C TRP A 531 -11.38 6.05 -4.48
N MET A 532 -10.62 4.96 -4.57
CA MET A 532 -9.48 4.88 -5.48
C MET A 532 -9.90 5.00 -6.94
N LYS A 533 -10.96 4.31 -7.37
CA LYS A 533 -11.48 4.39 -8.75
C LYS A 533 -11.98 5.80 -9.09
N GLU A 534 -12.71 6.44 -8.18
CA GLU A 534 -13.17 7.82 -8.35
C GLU A 534 -11.99 8.80 -8.46
N SER A 535 -10.97 8.62 -7.61
CA SER A 535 -9.78 9.48 -7.60
C SER A 535 -8.98 9.42 -8.90
N TYR A 536 -9.18 8.40 -9.74
CA TYR A 536 -8.51 8.29 -11.04
C TYR A 536 -8.87 9.46 -11.95
N GLN A 537 -10.15 9.85 -12.01
CA GLN A 537 -10.59 10.97 -12.84
C GLN A 537 -10.00 12.29 -12.34
N SER A 538 -10.01 12.53 -11.02
CA SER A 538 -9.36 13.69 -10.42
C SER A 538 -7.86 13.72 -10.72
N ALA A 539 -7.18 12.58 -10.63
CA ALA A 539 -5.75 12.49 -10.92
C ALA A 539 -5.44 12.79 -12.39
N ARG A 540 -6.29 12.31 -13.31
CA ARG A 540 -6.18 12.58 -14.76
C ARG A 540 -6.41 14.05 -15.07
N LEU A 541 -7.48 14.65 -14.53
CA LEU A 541 -7.76 16.09 -14.71
C LEU A 541 -6.67 16.97 -14.08
N GLY A 542 -6.05 16.51 -12.99
CA GLY A 542 -4.90 17.17 -12.36
C GLY A 542 -3.57 17.01 -13.13
N GLY A 543 -3.54 16.23 -14.22
CA GLY A 543 -2.33 15.97 -14.99
C GLY A 543 -1.29 15.11 -14.28
N TYR A 544 -1.70 14.39 -13.22
CA TYR A 544 -0.82 13.52 -12.44
C TYR A 544 -0.60 12.14 -13.05
N ILE A 545 -1.55 11.71 -13.88
CA ILE A 545 -1.51 10.46 -14.63
C ILE A 545 -1.96 10.72 -16.06
N GLN A 546 -1.49 9.87 -16.96
CA GLN A 546 -1.85 9.93 -18.37
C GLN A 546 -2.57 8.66 -18.78
N GLU A 547 -3.55 8.81 -19.66
CA GLU A 547 -4.24 7.68 -20.25
C GLU A 547 -3.56 7.35 -21.58
N PHE A 548 -3.03 6.15 -21.71
CA PHE A 548 -2.42 5.70 -22.94
C PHE A 548 -3.54 5.32 -23.91
N THR A 549 -4.01 6.31 -24.67
CA THR A 549 -4.90 6.12 -25.81
C THR A 549 -4.08 6.36 -27.08
N SER A 550 -3.80 5.32 -27.86
CA SER A 550 -3.45 5.55 -29.26
C SER A 550 -4.75 5.69 -30.03
N ALA A 551 -5.15 6.93 -30.32
CA ALA A 551 -6.17 7.20 -31.35
C ALA A 551 -5.79 6.55 -32.70
N GLU A 552 -4.49 6.36 -32.93
CA GLU A 552 -3.91 5.63 -34.06
C GLU A 552 -4.12 4.11 -34.02
N GLU A 553 -4.33 3.47 -32.85
CA GLU A 553 -4.55 2.02 -32.74
C GLU A 553 -6.02 1.61 -32.99
N PHE A 554 -6.97 2.51 -32.71
CA PHE A 554 -8.40 2.27 -32.96
C PHE A 554 -8.78 2.48 -34.44
N LEU A 555 -8.03 3.32 -35.17
CA LEU A 555 -8.26 3.58 -36.61
C LEU A 555 -7.54 2.56 -37.52
N ASP A 556 -6.55 1.84 -36.99
CA ASP A 556 -5.80 0.78 -37.70
C ASP A 556 -6.49 -0.60 -37.64
N ASP A 557 -7.82 -0.61 -37.49
CA ASP A 557 -8.62 -1.82 -37.25
C ASP A 557 -8.65 -2.80 -38.46
N ILE A 558 -7.95 -2.46 -39.56
CA ILE A 558 -7.66 -3.37 -40.67
C ILE A 558 -6.24 -3.10 -41.21
N ARG A 559 -5.19 -3.46 -40.45
CA ARG A 559 -3.85 -3.53 -41.05
C ARG A 559 -3.81 -4.70 -42.04
N PRO A 560 -3.50 -4.46 -43.33
CA PRO A 560 -3.38 -5.53 -44.31
C PRO A 560 -2.27 -6.51 -43.89
N LEU A 561 -2.41 -7.77 -44.32
CA LEU A 561 -1.44 -8.82 -44.03
C LEU A 561 -0.05 -8.38 -44.52
N ALA A 562 0.88 -8.14 -43.59
CA ALA A 562 2.21 -7.65 -43.93
C ALA A 562 2.96 -8.68 -44.78
N PHE A 563 3.53 -8.25 -45.90
CA PHE A 563 4.29 -9.13 -46.81
C PHE A 563 5.44 -9.86 -46.11
N ASN A 564 6.02 -9.26 -45.07
CA ASN A 564 7.05 -9.87 -44.21
C ASN A 564 6.61 -11.20 -43.60
N LEU A 565 5.30 -11.43 -43.39
CA LEU A 565 4.78 -12.71 -42.91
C LEU A 565 5.09 -13.87 -43.88
N LEU A 566 5.10 -13.60 -45.19
CA LEU A 566 5.38 -14.59 -46.23
C LEU A 566 6.88 -14.79 -46.46
N ALA A 567 7.75 -13.98 -45.84
CA ALA A 567 9.20 -14.04 -46.04
C ALA A 567 9.79 -15.44 -45.76
N PRO A 568 9.39 -16.19 -44.71
CA PRO A 568 9.89 -17.55 -44.50
C PRO A 568 9.46 -18.51 -45.61
N ALA A 569 8.23 -18.39 -46.10
CA ALA A 569 7.72 -19.23 -47.19
C ALA A 569 8.47 -18.95 -48.51
N PHE A 570 8.69 -17.69 -48.85
CA PHE A 570 9.50 -17.30 -50.01
C PHE A 570 10.97 -17.72 -49.85
N SER A 571 11.53 -17.61 -48.64
CA SER A 571 12.90 -18.05 -48.35
C SER A 571 13.06 -19.56 -48.55
N LEU A 572 12.11 -20.37 -48.08
CA LEU A 572 12.08 -21.81 -48.32
C LEU A 572 11.94 -22.15 -49.80
N PHE A 573 11.07 -21.43 -50.52
CA PHE A 573 10.88 -21.62 -51.96
C PHE A 573 12.17 -21.30 -52.75
N MET A 574 12.81 -20.16 -52.49
CA MET A 574 14.07 -19.78 -53.12
C MET A 574 15.21 -20.75 -52.79
N CYS A 575 15.29 -21.22 -51.54
CA CYS A 575 16.23 -22.26 -51.14
C CYS A 575 16.00 -23.56 -51.94
N GLY A 576 14.73 -23.97 -52.09
CA GLY A 576 14.35 -25.11 -52.92
C GLY A 576 14.78 -24.96 -54.38
N LEU A 577 14.61 -23.78 -54.97
CA LEU A 577 15.07 -23.47 -56.34
C LEU A 577 16.60 -23.49 -56.47
N LEU A 578 17.33 -23.01 -55.47
CA LEU A 578 18.78 -23.07 -55.46
C LEU A 578 19.27 -24.52 -55.38
N VAL A 579 18.66 -25.33 -54.52
CA VAL A 579 18.99 -26.76 -54.40
C VAL A 579 18.69 -27.49 -55.70
N SER A 580 17.53 -27.25 -56.32
CA SER A 580 17.18 -27.88 -57.60
C SER A 580 18.12 -27.44 -58.72
N LEU A 581 18.52 -26.17 -58.77
CA LEU A 581 19.53 -25.68 -59.72
C LEU A 581 20.89 -26.36 -59.51
N VAL A 582 21.33 -26.52 -58.27
CA VAL A 582 22.60 -27.22 -57.96
C VAL A 582 22.52 -28.68 -58.40
N VAL A 583 21.43 -29.38 -58.10
CA VAL A 583 21.22 -30.77 -58.55
C VAL A 583 21.21 -30.86 -60.07
N PHE A 584 20.51 -29.96 -60.75
CA PHE A 584 20.48 -29.88 -62.21
C PHE A 584 21.88 -29.65 -62.80
N LEU A 585 22.68 -28.75 -62.21
CA LEU A 585 24.06 -28.51 -62.64
C LEU A 585 24.99 -29.70 -62.37
N VAL A 586 24.72 -30.50 -61.34
CA VAL A 586 25.44 -31.77 -61.09
C VAL A 586 25.04 -32.83 -62.11
N GLU A 587 23.76 -32.92 -62.46
CA GLU A 587 23.23 -33.86 -63.45
C GLU A 587 23.70 -33.54 -64.89
N ILE A 588 23.85 -32.25 -65.22
CA ILE A 588 24.30 -31.80 -66.54
C ILE A 588 25.80 -32.02 -66.79
N ARG A 589 26.59 -32.32 -65.74
CA ARG A 589 27.98 -32.75 -65.93
C ARG A 589 27.98 -34.18 -66.50
N PRO A 590 28.50 -34.40 -67.73
CA PRO A 590 28.45 -35.71 -68.36
C PRO A 590 29.18 -36.75 -67.49
N PRO A 591 28.73 -38.03 -67.46
CA PRO A 591 29.40 -39.11 -66.76
C PRO A 591 30.73 -39.42 -67.45
N SER A 592 31.74 -38.59 -67.21
CA SER A 592 33.10 -38.80 -67.68
C SER A 592 33.81 -39.77 -66.73
N CYS A 593 33.28 -41.00 -66.58
CA CYS A 593 33.96 -42.20 -66.08
C CYS A 593 33.00 -43.39 -65.92
N ALA A 594 32.77 -44.16 -67.00
CA ALA A 594 32.43 -45.59 -66.89
C ALA A 594 32.71 -46.35 -68.21
N ARG A 595 33.96 -46.84 -68.30
CA ARG A 595 34.43 -48.09 -68.96
C ARG A 595 34.04 -48.42 -70.41
N ARG A 596 35.00 -48.07 -71.26
CA ARG A 596 35.71 -48.95 -72.22
C ARG A 596 35.89 -50.39 -71.68
N SER A 597 35.22 -51.41 -72.25
CA SER A 597 35.72 -52.79 -72.44
C SER A 597 34.59 -53.74 -72.91
N SER A 598 34.53 -54.01 -74.22
CA SER A 598 34.53 -55.38 -74.77
C SER A 598 34.53 -55.30 -76.30
N ARG A 599 35.71 -55.56 -76.86
CA ARG A 599 35.90 -55.87 -78.28
C ARG A 599 36.49 -57.28 -78.32
N ASN A 600 35.82 -58.15 -79.07
CA ASN A 600 36.30 -59.39 -79.71
C ASN A 600 36.52 -60.68 -78.89
N SER A 601 35.66 -61.67 -79.14
CA SER A 601 35.96 -63.04 -79.63
C SER A 601 34.60 -63.74 -79.84
N SER A 602 34.26 -64.49 -80.87
CA SER A 602 34.99 -65.17 -81.95
C SER A 602 33.95 -65.75 -82.93
N SER A 603 34.34 -65.82 -84.20
CA SER A 603 33.69 -66.56 -85.29
C SER A 603 33.68 -68.08 -85.07
N HIS A 604 32.51 -68.72 -85.18
CA HIS A 604 32.17 -69.79 -86.15
C HIS A 604 30.76 -70.32 -85.88
#